data_AF-A0A7Y7M935-F1
#
_entry.id   AF-A0A7Y7M935-F1
#
_cell.length_a   1.000
_cell.length_b   1.000
_cell.length_c   1.000
_cell.angle_alpha   90.00
_cell.angle_beta   90.00
_cell.angle_gamma   90.00
#
_symmetry.space_group_name_H-M   'P 1'
#
loop_
_entity.id
_entity.type
_entity.pdbx_description
1 polymer ?
#
loop_
_entity_poly.entity_id
_entity_poly.type
_entity_poly.pdbx_seq_one_letter_code
_entity_poly.pdbx_strand_id
1 'polypeptide(L)'
;HLAGPLAPLALAAIALSSVAINAANDNTAAYALMSAGIRLSRPLSAGVTAGLAYLLSVAGAGRFAALYENYLLLALYWIAPWCGIVLADWYGRGRARPRDDAPDGWAPGASLFVGVTVLTILLFSATPLYTGPVARALGGVDIGYLVGFVAAAAGQALLVRRGRVARPVPEIA
;
A
#
# COMPACT_ATOMS: atom_id res chain seq x y z
N HIS A 1 36.70 -13.43 -3.42
CA HIS A 1 36.96 -13.01 -4.81
C HIS A 1 35.86 -13.42 -5.80
N LEU A 2 34.58 -13.45 -5.39
CA LEU A 2 33.52 -14.19 -6.10
C LEU A 2 32.94 -13.57 -7.38
N ALA A 3 33.42 -12.41 -7.85
CA ALA A 3 32.81 -11.72 -9.00
C ALA A 3 33.73 -11.41 -10.18
N GLY A 4 34.97 -11.93 -10.18
CA GLY A 4 35.90 -11.78 -11.31
C GLY A 4 36.13 -10.32 -11.73
N PRO A 5 36.61 -10.05 -12.96
CA PRO A 5 36.80 -8.70 -13.47
C PRO A 5 35.50 -7.90 -13.67
N LEU A 6 34.34 -8.56 -13.66
CA LEU A 6 33.02 -7.94 -13.81
C LEU A 6 32.43 -7.44 -12.49
N ALA A 7 33.04 -7.75 -11.34
CA ALA A 7 32.59 -7.32 -10.02
C ALA A 7 32.31 -5.81 -9.91
N PRO A 8 33.19 -4.92 -10.42
CA PRO A 8 32.96 -3.49 -10.32
C PRO A 8 31.73 -3.05 -11.12
N LEU A 9 31.49 -3.66 -12.28
CA LEU A 9 30.32 -3.38 -13.11
C LEU A 9 29.03 -3.84 -12.44
N ALA A 10 29.04 -5.04 -11.84
CA ALA A 10 27.89 -5.56 -11.09
C ALA A 10 27.57 -4.68 -9.88
N LEU A 11 28.59 -4.26 -9.12
CA LEU A 11 28.42 -3.35 -7.99
C LEU A 11 27.92 -1.98 -8.43
N ALA A 12 28.45 -1.42 -9.52
CA ALA A 12 27.98 -0.17 -10.09
C ALA A 12 26.51 -0.28 -10.54
N ALA A 13 26.13 -1.37 -11.18
CA ALA A 13 24.75 -1.62 -11.60
C ALA A 13 23.78 -1.72 -10.41
N ILE A 14 24.18 -2.41 -9.34
CA ILE A 14 23.39 -2.51 -8.10
C ILE A 14 23.27 -1.15 -7.40
N ALA A 15 24.37 -0.38 -7.36
CA ALA A 15 24.35 0.95 -6.78
C ALA A 15 23.43 1.91 -7.56
N LEU A 16 23.55 1.93 -8.88
CA LEU A 16 22.72 2.74 -9.78
C LEU A 16 21.24 2.36 -9.69
N SER A 17 20.91 1.06 -9.69
CA SER A 17 19.52 0.60 -9.58
C SER A 17 18.91 0.95 -8.22
N SER A 18 19.67 0.83 -7.14
CA SER A 18 19.25 1.22 -5.80
C SER A 18 18.91 2.72 -5.73
N VAL A 19 19.78 3.58 -6.28
CA VAL A 19 19.52 5.03 -6.35
C VAL A 19 18.24 5.33 -7.14
N ALA A 20 18.07 4.71 -8.31
CA ALA A 20 16.89 4.92 -9.15
C ALA A 20 15.59 4.50 -8.47
N ILE A 21 15.57 3.34 -7.81
CA ILE A 21 14.39 2.83 -7.08
C ILE A 21 14.06 3.72 -5.87
N ASN A 22 15.07 4.12 -5.10
CA ASN A 22 14.86 4.97 -3.93
C ASN A 22 14.35 6.37 -4.32
N ALA A 23 14.85 6.94 -5.42
CA ALA A 23 14.35 8.21 -5.93
C ALA A 23 12.86 8.14 -6.34
N ALA A 24 12.42 7.03 -6.95
CA ALA A 24 11.01 6.81 -7.26
C ALA A 24 10.15 6.72 -6.00
N ASN A 25 10.62 6.00 -4.98
CA ASN A 25 9.94 5.87 -3.69
C ASN A 25 9.79 7.24 -3.00
N ASP A 26 10.87 8.03 -2.91
CA ASP A 26 10.84 9.37 -2.31
C ASP A 26 9.89 10.32 -3.04
N ASN A 27 9.79 10.21 -4.37
CA ASN A 27 8.87 11.02 -5.15
C ASN A 27 7.41 10.71 -4.80
N THR A 28 7.03 9.44 -4.70
CA THR A 28 5.67 9.05 -4.28
C THR A 28 5.34 9.46 -2.85
N ALA A 29 6.32 9.40 -1.94
CA ALA A 29 6.17 9.89 -0.57
C ALA A 29 5.95 11.41 -0.53
N ALA A 30 6.67 12.17 -1.35
CA ALA A 30 6.48 13.61 -1.48
C ALA A 30 5.07 13.96 -2.00
N TYR A 31 4.57 13.22 -3.00
CA TYR A 31 3.18 13.40 -3.46
C TYR A 31 2.16 13.08 -2.37
N ALA A 32 2.38 12.04 -1.58
CA ALA A 32 1.51 11.71 -0.45
C ALA A 32 1.49 12.84 0.61
N LEU A 33 2.66 13.36 0.98
CA LEU A 33 2.78 14.49 1.92
C LEU A 33 2.09 15.75 1.39
N MET A 34 2.30 16.07 0.12
CA MET A 34 1.63 17.21 -0.53
C MET A 34 0.11 17.03 -0.54
N SER A 35 -0.38 15.79 -0.77
CA SER A 35 -1.82 15.49 -0.70
C SER A 35 -2.38 15.60 0.72
N ALA A 36 -1.56 15.35 1.74
CA ALA A 36 -1.89 15.56 3.14
C ALA A 36 -1.78 17.04 3.58
N GLY A 37 -1.40 17.95 2.68
CA GLY A 37 -1.21 19.38 2.97
C GLY A 37 0.14 19.73 3.60
N ILE A 38 1.04 18.76 3.77
CA ILE A 38 2.38 18.96 4.35
C ILE A 38 3.35 19.37 3.24
N ARG A 39 3.90 20.58 3.33
CA ARG A 39 4.89 21.11 2.38
C ARG A 39 6.28 21.08 3.00
N LEU A 40 7.03 20.02 2.70
CA LEU A 40 8.43 19.88 3.11
C LEU A 40 9.37 20.35 1.99
N SER A 41 10.50 20.95 2.35
CA SER A 41 11.56 21.25 1.39
C SER A 41 12.21 19.94 0.94
N ARG A 42 12.53 19.83 -0.36
CA ARG A 42 13.14 18.63 -0.97
C ARG A 42 14.37 18.10 -0.22
N PRO A 43 15.35 18.94 0.21
CA PRO A 43 16.51 18.44 0.94
C PRO A 43 16.17 17.96 2.36
N LEU A 44 15.19 18.57 3.03
CA LEU A 44 14.76 18.13 4.36
C LEU A 44 14.09 16.75 4.28
N SER A 45 13.21 16.54 3.29
CA SER A 45 12.59 15.24 3.06
C SER A 45 13.64 14.15 2.83
N ALA A 46 14.60 14.40 1.93
CA ALA A 46 15.67 13.45 1.66
C ALA A 46 16.52 13.16 2.90
N GLY A 47 16.86 14.18 3.68
CA GLY A 47 17.63 14.02 4.92
C GLY A 47 16.88 13.21 5.98
N VAL A 48 15.59 13.46 6.17
CA VAL A 48 14.74 12.70 7.10
C VAL A 48 14.61 11.24 6.66
N THR A 49 14.31 10.98 5.38
CA THR A 49 14.21 9.61 4.88
C THR A 49 15.53 8.86 5.00
N ALA A 50 16.64 9.47 4.59
CA ALA A 50 17.97 8.85 4.68
C ALA A 50 18.36 8.56 6.13
N GLY A 51 18.10 9.49 7.06
CA GLY A 51 18.35 9.31 8.48
C GLY A 51 17.52 8.16 9.07
N LEU A 52 16.22 8.11 8.80
CA LEU A 52 15.34 7.03 9.26
C LEU A 52 15.76 5.67 8.68
N ALA A 53 16.06 5.61 7.38
CA ALA A 53 16.51 4.39 6.72
C ALA A 53 17.84 3.88 7.31
N TYR A 54 18.78 4.78 7.59
CA TYR A 54 20.04 4.41 8.24
C TYR A 54 19.81 3.89 9.66
N LEU A 55 19.01 4.58 10.47
CA LEU A 55 18.70 4.15 11.83
C LEU A 55 18.02 2.77 11.85
N LEU A 56 17.04 2.54 10.96
CA LEU A 56 16.37 1.24 10.82
C LEU A 56 17.34 0.15 10.35
N SER A 57 18.24 0.47 9.42
CA SER A 57 19.25 -0.47 8.92
C SER A 57 20.20 -0.92 10.04
N VAL A 58 20.69 0.03 10.85
CA VAL A 58 21.55 -0.27 12.00
C VAL A 58 20.78 -1.08 13.05
N ALA A 59 19.55 -0.69 13.38
CA ALA A 59 18.72 -1.40 14.35
C ALA A 59 18.35 -2.83 13.90
N GLY A 60 18.25 -3.06 12.59
CA GLY A 60 17.91 -4.35 12.01
C GLY A 60 19.10 -5.26 11.71
N ALA A 61 20.33 -4.84 12.03
CA ALA A 61 21.53 -5.60 11.76
C ALA A 61 21.45 -7.02 12.36
N GLY A 62 21.78 -8.04 11.56
CA GLY A 62 21.70 -9.45 11.96
C GLY A 62 20.29 -10.07 11.92
N ARG A 63 19.22 -9.30 11.66
CA ARG A 63 17.83 -9.79 11.55
C ARG A 63 17.14 -9.40 10.24
N PHE A 64 17.93 -9.00 9.25
CA PHE A 64 17.44 -8.42 8.00
C PHE A 64 16.40 -9.30 7.30
N ALA A 65 16.65 -10.61 7.16
CA ALA A 65 15.73 -11.52 6.49
C ALA A 65 14.33 -11.54 7.14
N ALA A 66 14.27 -11.68 8.47
CA ALA A 66 13.01 -11.71 9.21
C ALA A 66 12.30 -10.34 9.20
N LEU A 67 13.06 -9.23 9.29
CA LEU A 67 12.48 -7.88 9.20
C LEU A 67 11.94 -7.60 7.79
N TYR A 68 12.64 -8.07 6.76
CA TYR A 68 12.22 -7.93 5.37
C TYR A 68 10.94 -8.72 5.09
N GLU A 69 10.84 -9.97 5.55
CA GLU A 69 9.62 -10.77 5.44
C GLU A 69 8.42 -10.10 6.12
N ASN A 70 8.61 -9.63 7.37
CA ASN A 70 7.57 -8.90 8.09
C ASN A 70 7.17 -7.59 7.40
N TYR A 71 8.14 -6.88 6.82
CA TYR A 71 7.88 -5.68 6.03
C TYR A 71 7.04 -5.99 4.79
N LEU A 72 7.37 -7.06 4.06
CA LEU A 72 6.59 -7.48 2.89
C LEU A 72 5.15 -7.84 3.28
N LEU A 73 4.95 -8.58 4.37
CA LEU A 73 3.61 -8.93 4.86
C LEU A 73 2.82 -7.68 5.25
N LEU A 74 3.43 -6.77 6.01
CA LEU A 74 2.81 -5.51 6.41
C LEU A 74 2.41 -4.67 5.18
N ALA A 75 3.33 -4.53 4.23
CA ALA A 75 3.06 -3.83 2.98
C ALA A 75 1.90 -4.48 2.21
N LEU A 76 1.83 -5.81 2.19
CA LEU A 76 0.81 -6.55 1.45
C LEU A 76 -0.58 -6.41 2.08
N TYR A 77 -0.70 -6.42 3.42
CA TYR A 77 -1.97 -6.15 4.09
C TYR A 77 -2.50 -4.74 3.85
N TRP A 78 -1.62 -3.78 3.54
CA TRP A 78 -2.01 -2.41 3.26
C TRP A 78 -2.34 -2.20 1.78
N ILE A 79 -1.46 -2.67 0.90
CA ILE A 79 -1.58 -2.46 -0.55
C ILE A 79 -2.76 -3.27 -1.10
N ALA A 80 -2.95 -4.51 -0.67
CA ALA A 80 -3.94 -5.39 -1.29
C ALA A 80 -5.40 -4.89 -1.10
N PRO A 81 -5.88 -4.53 0.10
CA PRO A 81 -7.23 -3.97 0.26
C PRO A 81 -7.41 -2.64 -0.49
N TRP A 82 -6.39 -1.76 -0.47
CA TRP A 82 -6.45 -0.49 -1.19
C TRP A 82 -6.54 -0.69 -2.70
N CYS A 83 -5.73 -1.60 -3.26
CA CYS A 83 -5.81 -1.99 -4.67
C CYS A 83 -7.20 -2.51 -5.03
N GLY A 84 -7.81 -3.33 -4.18
CA GLY A 84 -9.19 -3.81 -4.38
C GLY A 84 -10.19 -2.66 -4.51
N ILE A 85 -10.11 -1.67 -3.63
CA ILE A 85 -10.96 -0.46 -3.66
C ILE A 85 -10.71 0.35 -4.94
N VAL A 86 -9.45 0.67 -5.24
CA VAL A 86 -9.12 1.51 -6.40
C VAL A 86 -9.57 0.84 -7.71
N LEU A 87 -9.35 -0.47 -7.86
CA LEU A 87 -9.78 -1.20 -9.05
C LEU A 87 -11.31 -1.24 -9.15
N ALA A 88 -12.01 -1.57 -8.06
CA ALA A 88 -13.47 -1.61 -8.06
C ALA A 88 -14.09 -0.22 -8.33
N ASP A 89 -13.49 0.85 -7.84
CA ASP A 89 -13.91 2.22 -8.14
C ASP A 89 -13.68 2.56 -9.62
N TRP A 90 -12.49 2.23 -10.14
CA TRP A 90 -12.11 2.51 -11.53
C TRP A 90 -13.00 1.79 -12.55
N TYR A 91 -13.21 0.47 -12.36
CA TYR A 91 -14.11 -0.30 -13.22
C TYR A 91 -15.59 0.06 -12.98
N GLY A 92 -15.95 0.36 -11.73
CA GLY A 92 -17.32 0.62 -11.32
C GLY A 92 -17.82 2.03 -11.65
N ARG A 93 -16.98 3.04 -11.81
CA ARG A 93 -17.42 4.40 -12.17
C ARG A 93 -17.14 4.77 -13.62
N GLY A 94 -16.29 4.00 -14.31
CA GLY A 94 -15.91 4.24 -15.70
C GLY A 94 -14.71 5.17 -15.84
N ARG A 95 -14.06 5.14 -17.01
CA ARG A 95 -12.77 5.80 -17.28
C ARG A 95 -12.83 7.33 -17.42
N ALA A 96 -14.02 7.91 -17.53
CA ALA A 96 -14.24 9.32 -17.86
C ALA A 96 -14.63 10.16 -16.63
N ARG A 97 -14.04 9.89 -15.46
CA ARG A 97 -14.31 10.70 -14.28
C ARG A 97 -13.65 12.08 -14.44
N PRO A 98 -14.40 13.19 -14.30
CA PRO A 98 -13.80 14.52 -14.16
C PRO A 98 -12.85 14.52 -12.96
N ARG A 99 -11.73 15.22 -13.08
CA ARG A 99 -10.67 15.30 -12.05
C ARG A 99 -11.19 15.80 -10.69
N ASP A 100 -12.34 16.48 -10.68
CA ASP A 100 -12.90 17.18 -9.53
C ASP A 100 -13.97 16.38 -8.75
N ASP A 101 -14.26 15.13 -9.13
CA ASP A 101 -15.26 14.32 -8.41
C ASP A 101 -14.71 13.71 -7.10
N ALA A 102 -13.48 14.01 -6.68
CA ALA A 102 -12.95 13.48 -5.42
C ALA A 102 -13.81 13.98 -4.24
N PRO A 103 -14.33 13.10 -3.36
CA PRO A 103 -15.10 13.56 -2.20
C PRO A 103 -14.23 14.42 -1.29
N ASP A 104 -14.77 15.53 -0.81
CA ASP A 104 -14.12 16.32 0.23
C ASP A 104 -14.05 15.52 1.54
N GLY A 105 -12.86 15.45 2.13
CA GLY A 105 -12.64 14.84 3.44
C GLY A 105 -12.68 13.31 3.45
N TRP A 106 -13.22 12.73 4.53
CA TRP A 106 -13.18 11.29 4.79
C TRP A 106 -14.22 10.52 3.97
N ALA A 107 -13.77 9.87 2.89
CA ALA A 107 -14.65 9.12 2.01
C ALA A 107 -15.09 7.77 2.61
N PRO A 108 -16.27 7.24 2.22
CA PRO A 108 -16.70 5.88 2.61
C PRO A 108 -15.70 4.78 2.24
N GLY A 109 -14.94 4.97 1.15
CA GLY A 109 -13.85 4.07 0.76
C GLY A 109 -12.71 4.03 1.78
N ALA A 110 -12.44 5.13 2.49
CA ALA A 110 -11.45 5.17 3.57
C ALA A 110 -11.92 4.38 4.80
N SER A 111 -13.19 4.54 5.21
CA SER A 111 -13.78 3.69 6.26
C SER A 111 -13.73 2.21 5.90
N LEU A 112 -14.10 1.88 4.66
CA LEU A 112 -14.05 0.50 4.15
C LEU A 112 -12.63 -0.05 4.19
N PHE A 113 -11.65 0.73 3.72
CA PHE A 113 -10.24 0.35 3.75
C PHE A 113 -9.76 0.02 5.16
N VAL A 114 -9.99 0.92 6.13
CA VAL A 114 -9.57 0.72 7.52
C VAL A 114 -10.28 -0.49 8.12
N GLY A 115 -11.61 -0.58 7.98
CA GLY A 115 -12.41 -1.65 8.55
C GLY A 115 -12.02 -3.03 7.99
N VAL A 116 -11.89 -3.15 6.67
CA VAL A 116 -11.50 -4.41 6.03
C VAL A 116 -10.08 -4.80 6.40
N THR A 117 -9.13 -3.88 6.32
CA THR A 117 -7.72 -4.16 6.64
C THR A 117 -7.57 -4.65 8.07
N VAL A 118 -8.18 -3.97 9.04
CA VAL A 118 -8.16 -4.38 10.45
C VAL A 118 -8.82 -5.75 10.63
N LEU A 119 -10.01 -5.95 10.06
CA LEU A 119 -10.72 -7.23 10.15
C LEU A 119 -9.90 -8.38 9.57
N THR A 120 -9.27 -8.18 8.41
CA THR A 120 -8.51 -9.24 7.75
C THR A 120 -7.22 -9.58 8.48
N ILE A 121 -6.54 -8.57 9.06
CA ILE A 121 -5.39 -8.81 9.93
C ILE A 121 -5.85 -9.60 11.16
N LEU A 122 -6.91 -9.18 11.83
CA LEU A 122 -7.39 -9.86 13.05
C LEU A 122 -7.82 -11.30 12.80
N LEU A 123 -8.43 -11.62 11.65
CA LEU A 123 -8.98 -12.96 11.42
C LEU A 123 -8.03 -13.90 10.68
N PHE A 124 -7.33 -13.40 9.66
CA PHE A 124 -6.69 -14.21 8.61
C PHE A 124 -5.16 -14.06 8.53
N SER A 125 -4.56 -13.19 9.34
CA SER A 125 -3.08 -13.06 9.36
C SER A 125 -2.42 -14.19 10.15
N ALA A 126 -1.24 -14.59 9.71
CA ALA A 126 -0.33 -15.48 10.39
C ALA A 126 1.09 -14.88 10.34
N THR A 127 1.38 -14.03 11.33
CA THR A 127 2.67 -13.36 11.49
C THR A 127 3.39 -13.88 12.74
N PRO A 128 4.70 -13.63 12.88
CA PRO A 128 5.44 -13.98 14.11
C PRO A 128 4.89 -13.32 15.39
N LEU A 129 4.21 -12.18 15.26
CA LEU A 129 3.63 -11.44 16.39
C LEU A 129 2.21 -11.87 16.72
N TYR A 130 1.45 -12.34 15.73
CA TYR A 130 0.03 -12.61 15.87
C TYR A 130 -0.46 -13.60 14.83
N THR A 131 -1.28 -14.55 15.27
CA THR A 131 -2.03 -15.47 14.40
C THR A 131 -3.52 -15.35 14.69
N GLY A 132 -4.28 -14.95 13.68
CA GLY A 132 -5.73 -14.83 13.74
C GLY A 132 -6.44 -16.17 13.94
N PRO A 133 -7.67 -16.19 14.47
CA PRO A 133 -8.41 -17.42 14.72
C PRO A 133 -8.69 -18.22 13.45
N VAL A 134 -8.96 -17.57 12.31
CA VAL A 134 -9.20 -18.28 11.05
C VAL A 134 -7.89 -18.82 10.49
N ALA A 135 -6.82 -18.03 10.51
CA ALA A 135 -5.49 -18.51 10.13
C ALA A 135 -5.06 -19.72 10.98
N ARG A 136 -5.33 -19.71 12.29
CA ARG A 136 -5.08 -20.85 13.19
C ARG A 136 -5.89 -22.09 12.79
N ALA A 137 -7.16 -21.92 12.45
CA ALA A 137 -8.02 -23.02 11.98
C ALA A 137 -7.55 -23.60 10.63
N LEU A 138 -6.88 -22.79 9.81
CA LEU A 138 -6.30 -23.20 8.52
C LEU A 138 -4.88 -23.76 8.63
N GLY A 139 -4.40 -24.08 9.83
CA GLY A 139 -3.07 -24.64 10.04
C GLY A 139 -1.94 -23.60 10.03
N GLY A 140 -2.26 -22.33 10.27
CA GLY A 140 -1.27 -21.24 10.33
C GLY A 140 -0.94 -20.60 8.98
N VAL A 141 -1.76 -20.83 7.95
CA VAL A 141 -1.57 -20.22 6.63
C VAL A 141 -2.03 -18.76 6.65
N ASP A 142 -1.20 -17.87 6.10
CA ASP A 142 -1.54 -16.47 5.91
C ASP A 142 -2.30 -16.24 4.61
N ILE A 143 -3.55 -15.80 4.72
CA ILE A 143 -4.38 -15.40 3.57
C ILE A 143 -4.98 -14.00 3.74
N GLY A 144 -4.53 -13.24 4.75
CA GLY A 144 -5.17 -11.97 5.12
C GLY A 144 -5.15 -10.93 4.01
N TYR A 145 -4.07 -10.85 3.25
CA TYR A 145 -3.94 -9.92 2.13
C TYR A 145 -4.86 -10.28 0.95
N LEU A 146 -5.02 -11.56 0.62
CA LEU A 146 -5.92 -12.02 -0.45
C LEU A 146 -7.37 -11.75 -0.09
N VAL A 147 -7.77 -12.14 1.13
CA VAL A 147 -9.12 -11.90 1.65
C VAL A 147 -9.39 -10.40 1.73
N GLY A 148 -8.40 -9.61 2.16
CA GLY A 148 -8.47 -8.15 2.22
C GLY A 148 -8.71 -7.52 0.86
N PHE A 149 -7.96 -7.93 -0.17
CA PHE A 149 -8.18 -7.50 -1.55
C PHE A 149 -9.61 -7.78 -2.03
N VAL A 150 -10.07 -9.03 -1.88
CA VAL A 150 -11.38 -9.46 -2.39
C VAL A 150 -12.51 -8.78 -1.62
N ALA A 151 -12.44 -8.71 -0.29
CA ALA A 151 -13.44 -8.08 0.55
C ALA A 151 -13.54 -6.56 0.28
N ALA A 152 -12.40 -5.89 0.13
CA ALA A 152 -12.38 -4.46 -0.15
C ALA A 152 -12.89 -4.15 -1.57
N ALA A 153 -12.51 -4.96 -2.57
CA ALA A 153 -13.04 -4.86 -3.93
C ALA A 153 -14.57 -5.06 -3.97
N ALA A 154 -15.08 -6.09 -3.30
CA ALA A 154 -16.52 -6.36 -3.22
C ALA A 154 -17.27 -5.24 -2.49
N GLY A 155 -16.74 -4.76 -1.37
CA GLY A 155 -17.31 -3.65 -0.61
C GLY A 155 -17.39 -2.37 -1.43
N GLN A 156 -16.30 -2.01 -2.13
CA GLN A 156 -16.29 -0.82 -2.97
C GLN A 156 -17.22 -0.97 -4.17
N ALA A 157 -17.26 -2.13 -4.81
CA ALA A 157 -18.20 -2.39 -5.90
C ALA A 157 -19.66 -2.21 -5.45
N LEU A 158 -20.00 -2.63 -4.22
CA LEU A 158 -21.32 -2.40 -3.63
C LEU A 158 -21.58 -0.91 -3.38
N LEU A 159 -20.62 -0.18 -2.83
CA LEU A 159 -20.74 1.28 -2.61
C LEU A 159 -20.98 2.02 -3.93
N VAL A 160 -20.25 1.66 -4.98
CA VAL A 160 -20.42 2.25 -6.32
C VAL A 160 -21.80 1.93 -6.89
N ARG A 161 -22.26 0.68 -6.79
CA ARG A 161 -23.60 0.28 -7.25
C ARG A 161 -24.70 1.06 -6.52
N ARG A 162 -24.60 1.21 -5.21
CA ARG A 162 -25.57 2.00 -4.41
C ARG A 162 -25.57 3.48 -4.78
N GLY A 163 -24.40 4.07 -5.03
CA GLY A 163 -24.30 5.47 -5.45
C GLY A 163 -24.87 5.77 -6.84
N ARG A 164 -24.88 4.79 -7.76
CA ARG A 164 -25.54 4.91 -9.07
C ARG A 164 -27.06 4.93 -8.96
N VAL A 165 -27.64 4.11 -8.08
CA VAL A 165 -29.09 4.05 -7.86
C VAL A 165 -29.64 5.35 -7.25
N ALA A 166 -28.83 6.07 -6.48
CA ALA A 166 -29.23 7.29 -5.78
C ALA A 166 -29.19 8.58 -6.63
N ARG A 167 -28.60 8.58 -7.84
CA ARG A 167 -28.61 9.76 -8.73
C ARG A 167 -29.85 9.70 -9.63
N PRO A 168 -30.83 10.63 -9.52
CA PRO A 168 -31.95 10.68 -10.44
C PRO A 168 -31.46 10.96 -11.87
N VAL A 169 -32.14 10.38 -12.86
CA VAL A 169 -31.90 10.65 -14.28
C VAL A 169 -32.10 12.15 -14.50
N PRO A 170 -31.15 12.87 -15.14
CA PRO A 170 -31.34 14.28 -15.43
C PRO A 170 -32.58 14.43 -16.31
N GLU A 171 -33.57 15.17 -15.81
CA GLU A 171 -34.76 15.52 -16.55
C GLU A 171 -34.30 16.38 -17.74
N ILE A 172 -34.50 15.85 -18.95
CA ILE A 172 -34.17 16.56 -20.19
C ILE A 172 -35.25 17.61 -20.34
N ALA A 173 -34.95 18.85 -19.94
CA ALA A 173 -35.77 20.03 -20.21
C ALA A 173 -35.57 20.52 -21.64
#